data_AF-M5G5J9-F1
#
_entry.id   AF-M5G5J9-F1
#
_cell.length_a   1.000
_cell.length_b   1.000
_cell.length_c   1.000
_cell.angle_alpha   90.00
_cell.angle_beta   90.00
_cell.angle_gamma   90.00
#
_symmetry.space_group_name_H-M   'P 1'
#
loop_
_entity.id
_entity.type
_entity.pdbx_description
1 polymer ?
#
loop_
_entity_poly.entity_id
_entity_poly.type
_entity_poly.pdbx_seq_one_letter_code
_entity_poly.pdbx_strand_id
1 'polypeptide(L)'
;MSLTLQSLQLHTQTPQDAPPMLATLNLLYPSSSTSLASSFSPETLTLHPPASLPPPAAATQLRGLVLAAQKVASQAIIGSVLAGGGSESDEYGDIGLWIPSPDSTTLGAQEIGQELVKQLQLTVWSGAELTPRPPSLPLPWETIPAPVSKPLLEGLAQLQEPVSFTLQLDGAEGDTPVVLLGKMEGGWGGLIAAGVWS
;
A
#
# COMPACT_ATOMS: atom_id res chain seq x y z
N MET A 1 -0.64 4.91 -21.77
CA MET A 1 -1.91 5.41 -21.18
C MET A 1 -1.53 6.08 -19.88
N SER A 2 -1.79 7.38 -19.71
CA SER A 2 -1.49 8.05 -18.44
C SER A 2 -2.58 7.68 -17.43
N LEU A 3 -2.20 7.27 -16.22
CA LEU A 3 -3.15 7.07 -15.13
C LEU A 3 -3.85 8.39 -14.84
N THR A 4 -5.18 8.43 -14.91
CA THR A 4 -5.95 9.65 -14.67
C THR A 4 -6.80 9.50 -13.41
N LEU A 5 -7.10 10.61 -12.75
CA LEU A 5 -8.04 10.62 -11.63
C LEU A 5 -9.39 9.99 -12.04
N GLN A 6 -9.87 10.30 -13.25
CA GLN A 6 -11.10 9.73 -13.80
C GLN A 6 -11.05 8.20 -13.89
N SER A 7 -9.91 7.62 -14.31
CA SER A 7 -9.77 6.16 -14.36
C SER A 7 -9.83 5.53 -12.97
N LEU A 8 -9.21 6.14 -11.95
CA LEU A 8 -9.27 5.64 -10.57
C LEU A 8 -10.69 5.71 -9.99
N GLN A 9 -11.41 6.81 -10.24
CA GLN A 9 -12.78 7.03 -9.75
C GLN A 9 -13.78 5.96 -10.18
N LEU A 10 -13.53 5.26 -11.29
CA LEU A 10 -14.37 4.16 -11.77
C LEU A 10 -14.19 2.86 -10.98
N HIS A 11 -13.08 2.74 -10.24
CA HIS A 11 -12.67 1.50 -9.59
C HIS A 11 -12.63 1.58 -8.06
N THR A 12 -12.65 2.77 -7.48
CA THR A 12 -12.73 3.00 -6.03
C THR A 12 -14.14 2.78 -5.47
N GLN A 13 -14.26 2.68 -4.14
CA GLN A 13 -15.56 2.54 -3.49
C GLN A 13 -16.44 3.78 -3.69
N THR A 14 -15.84 4.96 -3.55
CA THR A 14 -16.44 6.25 -3.86
C THR A 14 -15.48 7.10 -4.71
N PRO A 15 -15.97 8.06 -5.52
CA PRO A 15 -15.11 8.96 -6.28
C PRO A 15 -14.14 9.78 -5.41
N GLN A 16 -14.45 9.97 -4.13
CA GLN A 16 -13.66 10.71 -3.14
C GLN A 16 -12.42 9.94 -2.67
N ASP A 17 -12.39 8.61 -2.85
CA ASP A 17 -11.22 7.80 -2.45
C ASP A 17 -10.09 7.86 -3.49
N ALA A 18 -10.37 8.33 -4.71
CA ALA A 18 -9.40 8.34 -5.80
C ALA A 18 -8.28 9.39 -5.64
N PRO A 19 -8.53 10.65 -5.20
CA PRO A 19 -7.46 11.63 -5.00
C PRO A 19 -6.40 11.18 -3.99
N PRO A 20 -6.74 10.64 -2.80
CA PRO A 20 -5.72 10.19 -1.86
C PRO A 20 -4.85 9.04 -2.37
N MET A 21 -5.44 8.10 -3.11
CA MET A 21 -4.66 7.05 -3.76
C MET A 21 -3.71 7.61 -4.82
N LEU A 22 -4.18 8.60 -5.60
CA LEU A 22 -3.33 9.27 -6.59
C LEU A 22 -2.18 10.03 -5.93
N ALA A 23 -2.40 10.65 -4.77
CA ALA A 23 -1.34 11.27 -3.98
C ALA A 23 -0.30 10.25 -3.53
N THR A 24 -0.73 9.09 -3.01
CA THR A 24 0.18 7.98 -2.67
C THR A 24 0.99 7.53 -3.89
N LEU A 25 0.36 7.36 -5.06
CA LEU A 25 1.06 6.97 -6.28
C LEU A 25 2.04 8.03 -6.76
N ASN A 26 1.69 9.32 -6.66
CA ASN A 26 2.58 10.43 -7.01
C ASN A 26 3.77 10.52 -6.05
N LEU A 27 3.58 10.23 -4.76
CA LEU A 27 4.69 10.16 -3.80
C LEU A 27 5.65 9.01 -4.16
N LEU A 28 5.11 7.84 -4.52
CA LEU A 28 5.93 6.68 -4.90
C LEU A 28 6.64 6.89 -6.25
N TYR A 29 6.05 7.68 -7.15
CA TYR A 29 6.57 8.00 -8.49
C TYR A 29 6.47 9.51 -8.77
N PRO A 30 7.34 10.36 -8.17
CA PRO A 30 7.20 11.83 -8.20
C PRO A 30 7.55 12.48 -9.55
N SER A 31 7.94 11.68 -10.54
CA SER A 31 8.14 12.12 -11.93
C SER A 31 7.11 11.42 -12.82
N SER A 32 6.84 11.95 -14.02
CA SER A 32 6.04 11.31 -15.08
C SER A 32 6.69 10.01 -15.58
N SER A 33 6.86 9.06 -14.67
CA SER A 33 7.54 7.80 -14.85
C SER A 33 6.61 6.96 -15.71
N THR A 34 7.14 6.53 -16.86
CA THR A 34 6.50 5.51 -17.67
C THR A 34 6.26 4.22 -16.87
N SER A 35 7.03 4.01 -15.79
CA SER A 35 6.92 2.84 -14.93
C SER A 35 5.58 2.78 -14.20
N LEU A 36 5.02 3.90 -13.72
CA LEU A 36 3.73 3.89 -13.01
C LEU A 36 2.60 3.37 -13.91
N ALA A 37 2.55 3.81 -15.16
CA ALA A 37 1.54 3.37 -16.12
C ALA A 37 1.60 1.86 -16.43
N SER A 38 2.79 1.26 -16.32
CA SER A 38 2.99 -0.19 -16.49
C SER A 38 2.92 -0.98 -15.18
N SER A 39 2.97 -0.30 -14.04
CA SER A 39 3.08 -0.91 -12.71
C SER A 39 1.80 -0.82 -11.89
N PHE A 40 0.79 -0.07 -12.33
CA PHE A 40 -0.44 0.05 -11.57
C PHE A 40 -1.63 -0.44 -12.39
N SER A 41 -2.40 -1.34 -11.78
CA SER A 41 -3.63 -1.89 -12.34
C SER A 41 -4.85 -1.22 -11.67
N PRO A 42 -5.56 -0.30 -12.34
CA PRO A 42 -6.72 0.39 -11.76
C PRO A 42 -7.85 -0.56 -11.37
N GLU A 43 -8.08 -1.61 -12.16
CA GLU A 43 -9.14 -2.59 -11.92
C GLU A 43 -8.95 -3.34 -10.60
N THR A 44 -7.71 -3.56 -10.17
CA THR A 44 -7.38 -4.25 -8.92
C THR A 44 -6.89 -3.29 -7.85
N LEU A 45 -6.79 -2.00 -8.17
CA LEU A 45 -6.22 -0.95 -7.32
C LEU A 45 -4.83 -1.32 -6.78
N THR A 46 -4.04 -2.05 -7.56
CA THR A 46 -2.82 -2.71 -7.10
C THR A 46 -1.60 -2.25 -7.89
N LEU A 47 -0.53 -1.95 -7.15
CA LEU A 47 0.81 -1.74 -7.67
C LEU A 47 1.56 -3.08 -7.78
N HIS A 48 2.22 -3.31 -8.91
CA HIS A 48 2.96 -4.53 -9.25
C HIS A 48 4.16 -4.21 -10.16
N PRO A 49 5.12 -5.14 -10.31
CA PRO A 49 6.22 -4.96 -11.25
C PRO A 49 5.72 -4.88 -12.70
N PRO A 50 6.35 -4.09 -13.59
CA PRO A 50 5.91 -4.00 -14.99
C PRO A 50 5.91 -5.35 -15.73
N ALA A 51 6.79 -6.26 -15.33
CA ALA A 51 7.00 -7.54 -16.00
C ALA A 51 6.17 -8.69 -15.41
N SER A 52 5.41 -8.45 -14.33
CA SER A 52 4.71 -9.50 -13.61
C SER A 52 3.39 -9.00 -13.04
N LEU A 53 2.33 -9.75 -13.29
CA LEU A 53 1.00 -9.47 -12.75
C LEU A 53 0.71 -10.39 -11.58
N PRO A 54 -0.03 -9.91 -10.56
CA PRO A 54 -0.52 -10.79 -9.50
C PRO A 54 -1.40 -11.91 -10.10
N PRO A 55 -1.32 -13.15 -9.58
CA PRO A 55 -2.28 -14.19 -9.92
C PRO A 55 -3.73 -13.72 -9.68
N PRO A 56 -4.72 -14.22 -10.42
CA PRO A 56 -6.11 -13.73 -10.31
C PRO A 56 -6.69 -13.78 -8.90
N ALA A 57 -6.37 -14.79 -8.09
CA ALA A 57 -6.86 -14.86 -6.71
C ALA A 57 -6.18 -13.81 -5.83
N ALA A 58 -4.87 -13.64 -5.93
CA ALA A 58 -4.13 -12.57 -5.26
C ALA A 58 -4.66 -11.18 -5.65
N ALA A 59 -4.89 -10.93 -6.93
CA ALA A 59 -5.47 -9.69 -7.44
C ALA A 59 -6.87 -9.40 -6.85
N THR A 60 -7.71 -10.43 -6.77
CA THR A 60 -9.05 -10.33 -6.17
C THR A 60 -8.97 -10.03 -4.67
N GLN A 61 -8.07 -10.72 -3.96
CA GLN A 61 -7.85 -10.52 -2.53
C GLN A 61 -7.33 -9.11 -2.23
N LEU A 62 -6.36 -8.62 -3.00
CA LEU A 62 -5.79 -7.27 -2.85
C LEU A 62 -6.85 -6.19 -3.12
N ARG A 63 -7.66 -6.34 -4.16
CA ARG A 63 -8.79 -5.43 -4.41
C ARG A 63 -9.75 -5.40 -3.22
N GLY A 64 -10.11 -6.56 -2.69
CA GLY A 64 -10.96 -6.65 -1.50
C GLY A 64 -10.35 -5.95 -0.29
N LEU A 65 -9.05 -6.11 -0.08
CA LEU A 65 -8.30 -5.49 1.00
C LEU A 65 -8.29 -3.96 0.89
N VAL A 66 -8.03 -3.43 -0.30
CA VAL A 66 -8.04 -1.96 -0.56
C VAL A 66 -9.42 -1.37 -0.33
N LEU A 67 -10.48 -1.98 -0.86
CA LEU A 67 -11.85 -1.48 -0.67
C LEU A 67 -12.26 -1.55 0.81
N ALA A 68 -11.84 -2.58 1.55
CA ALA A 68 -12.10 -2.67 2.98
C ALA A 68 -11.32 -1.60 3.76
N ALA A 69 -10.08 -1.30 3.39
CA ALA A 69 -9.28 -0.23 3.98
C ALA A 69 -9.93 1.15 3.75
N GLN A 70 -10.34 1.46 2.52
CA GLN A 70 -11.06 2.70 2.19
C GLN A 70 -12.33 2.88 3.04
N LYS A 71 -13.11 1.81 3.20
CA LYS A 71 -14.31 1.82 4.03
C LYS A 71 -14.00 2.12 5.49
N VAL A 72 -12.91 1.57 6.04
CA VAL A 72 -12.48 1.83 7.42
C VAL A 72 -11.94 3.26 7.55
N ALA A 73 -11.10 3.70 6.62
CA ALA A 73 -10.51 5.04 6.60
C ALA A 73 -11.59 6.14 6.59
N SER A 74 -12.57 6.00 5.69
CA SER A 74 -13.69 6.95 5.59
C SER A 74 -14.54 7.02 6.86
N GLN A 75 -14.76 5.89 7.55
CA GLN A 75 -15.49 5.86 8.83
C GLN A 75 -14.66 6.43 9.99
N ALA A 76 -13.34 6.31 9.91
CA ALA A 76 -12.41 6.88 10.88
C ALA A 76 -12.05 8.35 10.60
N ILE A 77 -12.49 8.91 9.47
CA ILE A 77 -12.16 10.27 9.02
C ILE A 77 -10.64 10.44 8.90
N ILE A 78 -9.99 9.49 8.23
CA ILE A 78 -8.56 9.50 7.93
C ILE A 78 -8.34 9.16 6.45
N GLY A 79 -7.20 9.54 5.89
CA GLY A 79 -6.84 9.19 4.50
C GLY A 79 -6.44 7.73 4.32
N SER A 80 -5.67 7.19 5.27
CA SER A 80 -5.13 5.82 5.20
C SER A 80 -5.22 5.11 6.55
N VAL A 81 -5.68 3.86 6.49
CA VAL A 81 -5.68 2.97 7.65
C VAL A 81 -4.25 2.55 8.01
N LEU A 82 -3.41 2.36 6.99
CA LEU A 82 -2.03 1.92 7.18
C LEU A 82 -1.16 3.02 7.79
N ALA A 83 -1.32 4.28 7.39
CA ALA A 83 -0.69 5.42 8.07
C ALA A 83 -1.25 5.59 9.49
N GLY A 84 -2.56 5.41 9.65
CA GLY A 84 -3.25 5.50 10.93
C GLY A 84 -3.52 6.94 11.37
N GLY A 85 -4.25 7.11 12.48
CA GLY A 85 -4.71 8.42 12.94
C GLY A 85 -3.63 9.35 13.52
N GLY A 86 -2.39 8.85 13.67
CA GLY A 86 -1.24 9.67 14.05
C GLY A 86 -0.58 10.39 12.87
N SER A 87 -0.97 10.07 11.63
CA SER A 87 -0.55 10.84 10.46
C SER A 87 -1.18 12.23 10.50
N GLU A 88 -0.37 13.26 10.31
CA GLU A 88 -0.83 14.65 10.25
C GLU A 88 -1.57 14.98 8.95
N SER A 89 -1.51 14.08 7.97
CA SER A 89 -2.13 14.24 6.66
C SER A 89 -3.20 13.18 6.39
N ASP A 90 -4.33 13.64 5.86
CA ASP A 90 -5.41 12.85 5.27
C ASP A 90 -5.34 12.81 3.73
N GLU A 91 -4.28 13.37 3.14
CA GLU A 91 -4.13 13.49 1.69
C GLU A 91 -3.72 12.17 1.00
N TYR A 92 -3.30 11.16 1.77
CA TYR A 92 -2.80 9.88 1.26
C TYR A 92 -3.78 8.74 1.50
N GLY A 93 -3.93 7.85 0.53
CA GLY A 93 -4.82 6.69 0.57
C GLY A 93 -4.09 5.35 0.49
N ASP A 94 -4.71 4.31 1.03
CA ASP A 94 -4.22 2.94 0.90
C ASP A 94 -4.38 2.43 -0.54
N ILE A 95 -3.31 1.83 -1.08
CA ILE A 95 -3.32 1.13 -2.37
C ILE A 95 -2.84 -0.32 -2.19
N GLY A 96 -3.28 -1.19 -3.09
CA GLY A 96 -2.86 -2.59 -3.11
C GLY A 96 -1.43 -2.69 -3.61
N LEU A 97 -0.72 -3.71 -3.15
CA LEU A 97 0.67 -3.92 -3.50
C LEU A 97 0.93 -5.42 -3.68
N TRP A 98 1.67 -5.78 -4.73
CA TRP A 98 2.11 -7.14 -4.96
C TRP A 98 3.49 -7.18 -5.63
N ILE A 99 4.33 -8.13 -5.23
CA ILE A 99 5.58 -8.48 -5.91
C ILE A 99 5.71 -10.01 -5.99
N PRO A 100 6.30 -10.56 -7.07
CA PRO A 100 6.50 -11.99 -7.18
C PRO A 100 7.41 -12.49 -6.07
N SER A 101 7.26 -13.77 -5.70
CA SER A 101 8.15 -14.37 -4.72
C SER A 101 9.60 -14.28 -5.22
N PRO A 102 10.53 -13.78 -4.40
CA PRO A 102 11.94 -13.87 -4.73
C PRO A 102 12.38 -15.34 -4.71
N ASP A 103 13.44 -15.65 -5.46
CA ASP A 103 13.97 -17.02 -5.60
C ASP A 103 14.50 -17.61 -4.27
N SER A 104 14.73 -16.76 -3.25
CA SER A 104 15.17 -17.17 -1.91
C SER A 104 13.98 -17.46 -1.00
N THR A 105 14.00 -18.63 -0.34
CA THR A 105 12.87 -19.21 0.40
C THR A 105 12.61 -18.60 1.78
N THR A 106 13.45 -17.68 2.25
CA THR A 106 13.25 -16.96 3.51
C THR A 106 13.87 -15.57 3.42
N LEU A 107 13.03 -14.56 3.28
CA LEU A 107 13.41 -13.16 3.40
C LEU A 107 12.82 -12.60 4.69
N GLY A 108 13.61 -11.84 5.45
CA GLY A 108 13.10 -11.00 6.52
C GLY A 108 12.45 -9.73 5.98
N ALA A 109 11.94 -8.89 6.89
CA ALA A 109 11.29 -7.62 6.54
C ALA A 109 12.22 -6.66 5.76
N GLN A 110 13.52 -6.69 6.06
CA GLN A 110 14.49 -5.84 5.39
C GLN A 110 14.73 -6.29 3.94
N GLU A 111 14.93 -7.59 3.73
CA GLU A 111 15.19 -8.12 2.38
C GLU A 111 13.96 -7.99 1.47
N ILE A 112 12.76 -8.24 2.00
CA ILE A 112 11.53 -8.11 1.19
C ILE A 112 11.26 -6.65 0.81
N GLY A 113 11.52 -5.70 1.69
CA GLY A 113 11.32 -4.29 1.36
C GLY A 113 12.38 -3.75 0.39
N GLN A 114 13.63 -4.25 0.43
CA GLN A 114 14.62 -3.97 -0.61
C GLN A 114 14.19 -4.55 -1.97
N GLU A 115 13.68 -5.78 -1.99
CA GLU A 115 13.19 -6.41 -3.22
C GLU A 115 11.95 -5.68 -3.75
N LEU A 116 11.08 -5.16 -2.87
CA LEU A 116 9.96 -4.29 -3.25
C LEU A 116 10.42 -3.05 -3.99
N VAL A 117 11.34 -2.28 -3.39
CA VAL A 117 11.85 -1.02 -3.98
C VAL A 117 12.44 -1.28 -5.36
N LYS A 118 13.19 -2.38 -5.49
CA LYS A 118 13.81 -2.82 -6.75
C LYS A 118 12.79 -3.28 -7.79
N GLN A 119 11.90 -4.21 -7.45
CA GLN A 119 10.92 -4.81 -8.36
C GLN A 119 9.91 -3.78 -8.89
N LEU A 120 9.48 -2.87 -8.03
CA LEU A 120 8.58 -1.78 -8.39
C LEU A 120 9.29 -0.58 -9.02
N GLN A 121 10.63 -0.60 -9.10
CA GLN A 121 11.40 0.52 -9.64
C GLN A 121 11.11 1.84 -8.91
N LEU A 122 10.97 1.79 -7.59
CA LEU A 122 10.80 2.95 -6.71
C LEU A 122 12.13 3.70 -6.57
N THR A 123 12.62 4.24 -7.68
CA THR A 123 13.98 4.78 -7.81
C THR A 123 14.29 5.91 -6.81
N VAL A 124 13.32 6.75 -6.49
CA VAL A 124 13.52 7.82 -5.48
C VAL A 124 13.67 7.28 -4.06
N TRP A 125 13.20 6.05 -3.82
CA TRP A 125 13.31 5.33 -2.56
C TRP A 125 14.50 4.35 -2.55
N SER A 126 15.36 4.37 -3.59
CA SER A 126 16.56 3.55 -3.62
C SER A 126 17.53 4.02 -2.53
N GLY A 127 17.85 3.14 -1.58
CA GLY A 127 18.70 3.47 -0.44
C GLY A 127 17.94 3.98 0.79
N ALA A 128 16.60 3.97 0.77
CA ALA A 128 15.83 4.21 1.99
C ALA A 128 16.17 3.18 3.08
N GLU A 129 16.26 3.65 4.32
CA GLU A 129 16.27 2.81 5.51
C GLU A 129 14.89 2.17 5.70
N LEU A 130 14.88 0.89 6.06
CA LEU A 130 13.66 0.16 6.35
C LEU A 130 13.50 0.05 7.86
N THR A 131 12.62 0.87 8.41
CA THR A 131 12.34 0.88 9.84
C THR A 131 11.12 0.02 10.12
N PRO A 132 11.20 -1.01 10.99
CA PRO A 132 10.03 -1.75 11.42
C PRO A 132 8.98 -0.80 11.99
N ARG A 133 7.72 -0.97 11.58
CA ARG A 133 6.65 -0.13 12.12
C ARG A 133 6.47 -0.45 13.61
N PRO A 134 6.51 0.54 14.50
CA PRO A 134 6.32 0.29 15.92
C PRO A 134 4.90 -0.26 16.16
N PRO A 135 4.75 -1.32 16.98
CA PRO A 135 3.45 -1.96 17.24
C PRO A 135 2.49 -1.06 18.05
N SER A 136 2.96 0.09 18.54
CA SER A 136 2.22 1.01 19.42
C SER A 136 1.40 2.08 18.69
N LEU A 137 1.41 2.14 17.35
CA LEU A 137 0.56 3.07 16.62
C LEU A 137 -0.88 2.54 16.63
N PRO A 138 -1.85 3.26 17.22
CA PRO A 138 -3.22 2.78 17.32
C PRO A 138 -3.78 2.53 15.92
N LEU A 139 -4.22 1.29 15.71
CA LEU A 139 -4.74 0.87 14.44
C LEU A 139 -6.19 1.36 14.32
N PRO A 140 -6.56 2.11 13.26
CA PRO A 140 -7.85 2.79 13.19
C PRO A 140 -9.06 1.86 13.33
N TRP A 141 -8.91 0.58 12.98
CA TRP A 141 -9.98 -0.41 13.08
C TRP A 141 -10.37 -0.79 14.51
N GLU A 142 -9.57 -0.47 15.53
CA GLU A 142 -9.88 -0.77 16.93
C GLU A 142 -11.03 0.11 17.46
N THR A 143 -11.16 1.32 16.94
CA THR A 143 -12.22 2.28 17.32
C THR A 143 -13.44 2.23 16.42
N ILE A 144 -13.40 1.40 15.37
CA ILE A 144 -14.43 1.35 14.32
C ILE A 144 -15.37 0.17 14.56
N PRO A 145 -16.70 0.32 14.32
CA PRO A 145 -17.64 -0.77 14.51
C PRO A 145 -17.23 -2.04 13.77
N ALA A 146 -17.33 -3.18 14.45
CA ALA A 146 -16.95 -4.49 13.91
C ALA A 146 -17.53 -4.80 12.52
N PRO A 147 -18.79 -4.45 12.17
CA PRO A 147 -19.30 -4.69 10.81
C PRO A 147 -18.55 -3.94 9.70
N VAL A 148 -17.86 -2.85 10.04
CA VAL A 148 -17.05 -2.06 9.11
C VAL A 148 -15.62 -2.59 9.06
N SER A 149 -15.00 -2.86 10.22
CA SER A 149 -13.60 -3.31 10.30
C SER A 149 -13.39 -4.79 10.00
N LYS A 150 -14.41 -5.63 10.16
CA LYS A 150 -14.32 -7.09 9.98
C LYS A 150 -13.78 -7.50 8.60
N PRO A 151 -14.27 -6.98 7.45
CA PRO A 151 -13.73 -7.37 6.15
C PRO A 151 -12.23 -7.06 5.99
N LEU A 152 -11.77 -5.94 6.56
CA LEU A 152 -10.35 -5.58 6.56
C LEU A 152 -9.55 -6.58 7.40
N LEU A 153 -10.01 -6.86 8.62
CA LEU A 153 -9.34 -7.80 9.53
C LEU A 153 -9.29 -9.22 8.98
N GLU A 154 -10.36 -9.69 8.35
CA GLU A 154 -10.40 -11.00 7.68
C GLU A 154 -9.44 -11.05 6.47
N GLY A 155 -9.31 -9.95 5.73
CA GLY A 155 -8.35 -9.85 4.63
C GLY A 155 -6.90 -9.83 5.12
N LEU A 156 -6.61 -9.07 6.20
CA LEU A 156 -5.29 -9.02 6.82
C LEU A 156 -4.90 -10.36 7.46
N ALA A 157 -5.84 -11.08 8.06
CA ALA A 157 -5.60 -12.41 8.65
C ALA A 157 -5.24 -13.49 7.62
N GLN A 158 -5.50 -13.25 6.33
CA GLN A 158 -5.10 -14.16 5.24
C GLN A 158 -3.66 -13.93 4.77
N LEU A 159 -3.02 -12.84 5.19
CA LEU A 159 -1.61 -12.58 4.90
C LEU A 159 -0.73 -13.50 5.78
N GLN A 160 0.06 -14.35 5.13
CA GLN A 160 0.98 -15.25 5.84
C GLN A 160 2.29 -14.50 6.15
N GLU A 161 2.84 -14.69 7.35
CA GLU A 161 4.09 -14.02 7.77
C GLU A 161 4.06 -12.50 7.55
N PRO A 162 3.09 -11.78 8.14
CA PRO A 162 2.94 -10.35 7.88
C PRO A 162 4.17 -9.58 8.38
N VAL A 163 4.64 -8.64 7.56
CA VAL A 163 5.71 -7.71 7.86
C VAL A 163 5.22 -6.29 7.63
N SER A 164 5.61 -5.36 8.49
CA SER A 164 5.30 -3.94 8.32
C SER A 164 6.51 -3.08 8.62
N PHE A 165 6.75 -2.12 7.74
CA PHE A 165 7.89 -1.22 7.80
C PHE A 165 7.57 0.09 7.10
N THR A 166 8.40 1.09 7.35
CA THR A 166 8.41 2.38 6.64
C THR A 166 9.65 2.49 5.76
N LEU A 167 9.57 3.29 4.70
CA LEU A 167 10.72 3.64 3.86
C LEU A 167 11.17 5.07 4.21
N GLN A 168 12.32 5.21 4.87
CA GLN A 168 12.81 6.52 5.30
C GLN A 168 14.09 6.89 4.55
N LEU A 169 14.10 8.05 3.89
CA LEU A 169 15.32 8.57 3.26
C LEU A 169 16.13 9.36 4.30
N ASP A 170 17.46 9.25 4.25
CA ASP A 170 18.35 9.99 5.14
C ASP A 170 18.08 11.50 5.08
N GLY A 171 17.75 12.09 6.23
CA GLY A 171 17.48 13.53 6.35
C GLY A 171 16.17 14.00 5.71
N ALA A 172 15.30 13.08 5.27
CA ALA A 172 13.96 13.43 4.82
C ALA A 172 13.02 13.54 6.04
N GLU A 173 12.56 14.76 6.30
CA GLU A 173 11.38 15.01 7.12
C GLU A 173 10.15 15.03 6.20
N GLY A 174 9.04 14.42 6.62
CA GLY A 174 7.76 14.48 5.89
C GLY A 174 7.22 13.12 5.43
N ASP A 175 6.75 13.08 4.18
CA ASP A 175 5.95 12.00 3.61
C ASP A 175 6.72 10.67 3.56
N THR A 176 6.27 9.69 4.34
CA THR A 176 6.95 8.42 4.51
C THR A 176 6.05 7.26 4.05
N PRO A 177 6.43 6.48 3.03
CA PRO A 177 5.71 5.29 2.65
C PRO A 177 5.65 4.29 3.80
N VAL A 178 4.44 3.81 4.10
CA VAL A 178 4.19 2.73 5.05
C VAL A 178 3.76 1.51 4.27
N VAL A 179 4.35 0.36 4.60
CA VAL A 179 4.11 -0.90 3.91
C VAL A 179 3.62 -1.95 4.91
N LEU A 180 2.63 -2.74 4.49
CA LEU A 180 2.21 -3.97 5.14
C LEU A 180 2.08 -5.05 4.07
N LEU A 181 2.87 -6.11 4.22
CA LEU A 181 2.91 -7.24 3.28
C LEU A 181 2.76 -8.55 4.03
N GLY A 182 2.28 -9.58 3.35
CA GLY A 182 2.52 -10.97 3.71
C GLY A 182 2.56 -11.85 2.48
N LYS A 183 2.97 -13.10 2.65
CA LYS A 183 2.93 -14.11 1.60
C LYS A 183 1.49 -14.39 1.20
N MET A 184 1.28 -14.49 -0.11
CA MET A 184 0.03 -14.85 -0.77
C MET A 184 0.34 -15.67 -2.03
N GLU A 185 -0.69 -16.00 -2.81
CA GLU A 185 -0.49 -16.77 -4.04
C GLU A 185 0.50 -16.06 -5.00
N GLY A 186 1.55 -16.79 -5.38
CA GLY A 186 2.56 -16.34 -6.34
C GLY A 186 3.54 -15.28 -5.84
N GLY A 187 3.44 -14.80 -4.59
CA GLY A 187 4.35 -13.77 -4.10
C GLY A 187 3.99 -13.15 -2.77
N TRP A 188 4.39 -11.89 -2.60
CA TRP A 188 4.09 -11.07 -1.43
C TRP A 188 3.12 -9.98 -1.82
N GLY A 189 2.10 -9.75 -0.99
CA GLY A 189 1.18 -8.65 -1.24
C GLY A 189 0.52 -8.13 0.03
N GLY A 190 -0.11 -6.97 -0.09
CA GLY A 190 -0.79 -6.28 0.99
C GLY A 190 -1.12 -4.84 0.62
N LEU A 191 -0.84 -3.92 1.54
CA LEU A 191 -1.14 -2.50 1.39
C LEU A 191 0.13 -1.66 1.43
N ILE A 192 0.10 -0.56 0.70
CA ILE A 192 1.05 0.54 0.84
C ILE A 192 0.29 1.86 0.89
N ALA A 193 0.76 2.77 1.71
CA ALA A 193 0.23 4.12 1.85
C ALA A 193 1.39 5.07 2.16
N ALA A 194 1.06 6.32 2.48
CA ALA A 194 2.01 7.26 3.03
C ALA A 194 1.41 7.95 4.26
N GLY A 195 2.27 8.37 5.17
CA GLY A 195 1.87 9.23 6.27
C GLY A 195 2.93 10.27 6.59
N VAL A 196 2.53 11.25 7.39
CA VAL A 196 3.33 12.41 7.77
C VAL A 196 3.44 12.45 9.28
N TRP A 197 4.66 12.48 9.81
CA TRP A 197 4.94 12.57 11.24
C TRP A 197 6.07 13.57 11.49
N SER A 198 5.95 14.36 12.55
CA SER A 198 6.96 15.30 13.04
C SER A 198 7.77 14.74 14.21
#